data_AF-A0AAV3WIQ9-F1
#
_entry.id   AF-A0AAV3WIQ9-F1
#
_cell.length_a   1.000
_cell.length_b   1.000
_cell.length_c   1.000
_cell.angle_alpha   90.00
_cell.angle_beta   90.00
_cell.angle_gamma   90.00
#
_symmetry.space_group_name_H-M   'P 1'
#
loop_
_entity.id
_entity.type
_entity.pdbx_description
1 polymer ?
#
loop_
_entity_poly.entity_id
_entity_poly.type
_entity_poly.pdbx_seq_one_letter_code
_entity_poly.pdbx_strand_id
1 'polypeptide(L)'
;MMLYKRCVTSVGRLSSNTLEIKQLTGIESCQCRKGRIQINHIACAMLVWLRLKHKAYQTGQTVYQLKHRLLSDYLIQQLKRPSLAMILAKLLLMRSHVTVA
;
A
#
# COMPACT_ATOMS: atom_id res chain seq x y z
N MET A 1 -10.65 -19.72 10.19
CA MET A 1 -11.68 -19.49 9.14
C MET A 1 -13.07 -19.10 9.67
N MET A 2 -13.53 -19.60 10.83
CA MET A 2 -14.85 -19.19 11.38
C MET A 2 -14.94 -17.72 11.81
N LEU A 3 -13.85 -17.13 12.33
CA LEU A 3 -13.83 -15.71 12.74
C LEU A 3 -13.97 -14.73 11.56
N TYR A 4 -13.43 -15.09 10.39
CA TYR A 4 -13.56 -14.30 9.15
C TYR A 4 -15.03 -14.17 8.73
N LYS A 5 -15.78 -15.28 8.70
CA LYS A 5 -17.20 -15.24 8.31
C LYS A 5 -18.05 -14.39 9.25
N ARG A 6 -17.76 -14.40 10.56
CA ARG A 6 -18.54 -13.68 11.58
C ARG A 6 -18.24 -12.17 11.65
N CYS A 7 -16.99 -11.77 11.38
CA CYS A 7 -16.61 -10.36 11.29
C CYS A 7 -17.03 -9.73 9.95
N VAL A 8 -16.96 -10.46 8.84
CA VAL A 8 -17.41 -9.96 7.53
C VAL A 8 -18.94 -9.84 7.44
N THR A 9 -19.71 -10.73 8.10
CA THR A 9 -21.19 -10.64 8.10
C THR A 9 -21.74 -9.46 8.91
N SER A 10 -21.03 -8.96 9.91
CA SER A 10 -21.42 -7.72 10.64
C SER A 10 -21.17 -6.45 9.78
N VAL A 11 -20.28 -6.52 8.80
CA VAL A 11 -20.06 -5.50 7.75
C VAL A 11 -20.98 -5.74 6.53
N GLY A 12 -21.80 -6.80 6.56
CA GLY A 12 -22.63 -7.31 5.45
C GLY A 12 -23.75 -6.39 4.94
N ARG A 13 -23.81 -5.13 5.39
CA ARG A 13 -24.62 -4.08 4.77
C ARG A 13 -23.90 -3.28 3.67
N LEU A 14 -22.66 -3.66 3.32
CA LEU A 14 -21.83 -3.09 2.24
C LEU A 14 -21.44 -4.17 1.20
N SER A 15 -22.43 -4.76 0.52
CA SER A 15 -22.20 -5.86 -0.44
C SER A 15 -21.32 -5.47 -1.62
N SER A 16 -21.34 -4.20 -2.04
CA SER A 16 -20.59 -3.71 -3.21
C SER A 16 -19.09 -3.55 -2.97
N ASN A 17 -18.64 -3.28 -1.74
CA ASN A 17 -17.23 -2.97 -1.45
C ASN A 17 -16.42 -4.16 -0.92
N THR A 18 -17.07 -5.28 -0.61
CA THR A 18 -16.42 -6.46 0.00
C THR A 18 -15.40 -7.12 -0.94
N LEU A 19 -15.65 -7.10 -2.26
CA LEU A 19 -14.69 -7.63 -3.25
C LEU A 19 -13.46 -6.73 -3.37
N GLU A 20 -13.66 -5.41 -3.41
CA GLU A 20 -12.57 -4.43 -3.49
C GLU A 20 -11.62 -4.56 -2.29
N ILE A 21 -12.15 -4.72 -1.07
CA ILE A 21 -11.33 -4.91 0.13
C ILE A 21 -10.48 -6.18 0.01
N LYS A 22 -11.09 -7.30 -0.41
CA LYS A 22 -10.39 -8.59 -0.56
C LYS A 22 -9.24 -8.51 -1.56
N GLN A 23 -9.51 -7.94 -2.74
CA GLN A 23 -8.52 -7.81 -3.81
C GLN A 23 -7.39 -6.83 -3.47
N LEU A 24 -7.70 -5.73 -2.78
CA LEU A 24 -6.71 -4.70 -2.49
C LEU A 24 -5.84 -5.00 -1.28
N THR A 25 -6.41 -5.60 -0.23
CA THR A 25 -5.74 -5.77 1.07
C THR A 25 -5.37 -7.22 1.40
N GLY A 26 -5.89 -8.20 0.65
CA GLY A 26 -5.56 -9.61 0.90
C GLY A 26 -6.04 -10.12 2.26
N ILE A 27 -7.13 -9.56 2.80
CA ILE A 27 -7.66 -9.85 4.14
C ILE A 27 -7.91 -11.36 4.39
N GLU A 28 -8.17 -12.14 3.33
CA GLU A 28 -8.40 -13.58 3.38
C GLU A 28 -7.12 -14.44 3.32
N SER A 29 -5.98 -13.85 2.99
CA SER A 29 -4.70 -14.56 2.85
C SER A 29 -4.00 -14.82 4.20
N CYS A 30 -4.62 -14.43 5.32
CA CYS A 30 -4.02 -14.59 6.65
C CYS A 30 -3.99 -16.07 7.09
N GLN A 31 -2.78 -16.63 7.19
CA GLN A 31 -2.53 -18.01 7.63
C GLN A 31 -2.44 -18.17 9.15
N CYS A 32 -2.65 -17.11 9.92
CA CYS A 32 -2.50 -17.14 11.38
C CYS A 32 -3.58 -18.03 12.02
N ARG A 33 -3.21 -18.84 13.02
CA ARG A 33 -4.16 -19.73 13.73
C ARG A 33 -4.83 -19.08 14.94
N LYS A 34 -4.19 -18.07 15.56
CA LYS A 34 -4.69 -17.38 16.75
C LYS A 34 -5.74 -16.31 16.37
N GLY A 35 -6.90 -16.34 17.04
CA GLY A 35 -8.01 -15.43 16.75
C GLY A 35 -7.69 -13.94 16.94
N ARG A 36 -6.97 -13.56 17.99
CA ARG A 36 -6.55 -12.16 18.22
C ARG A 36 -5.70 -11.60 17.07
N ILE A 37 -4.80 -12.42 16.53
CA ILE A 37 -3.93 -12.02 15.41
C ILE A 37 -4.76 -11.87 14.13
N GLN A 38 -5.71 -12.78 13.89
CA GLN A 38 -6.64 -12.66 12.76
C GLN A 38 -7.47 -11.37 12.85
N ILE A 39 -7.98 -11.02 14.05
CA ILE A 39 -8.76 -9.80 14.26
C ILE A 39 -7.90 -8.55 14.03
N ASN A 40 -6.67 -8.52 14.55
CA ASN A 40 -5.74 -7.41 14.32
C ASN A 40 -5.40 -7.25 12.84
N HIS A 41 -5.20 -8.36 12.12
CA HIS A 41 -4.98 -8.34 10.67
C HIS A 41 -6.18 -7.76 9.92
N ILE A 42 -7.39 -8.21 10.28
CA ILE A 42 -8.64 -7.69 9.70
C ILE A 42 -8.78 -6.18 9.96
N ALA A 43 -8.56 -5.74 11.20
CA ALA A 43 -8.64 -4.33 11.58
C ALA A 43 -7.61 -3.48 10.81
N CYS A 44 -6.37 -3.95 10.70
CA CYS A 44 -5.33 -3.29 9.91
C CYS A 44 -5.72 -3.16 8.43
N ALA A 45 -6.20 -4.24 7.82
CA ALA A 45 -6.67 -4.24 6.44
C ALA A 45 -7.84 -3.25 6.22
N MET A 46 -8.79 -3.19 7.15
CA MET A 46 -9.89 -2.23 7.11
C MET A 46 -9.43 -0.78 7.22
N LEU A 47 -8.49 -0.48 8.13
CA LEU A 47 -7.94 0.87 8.30
C LEU A 47 -7.23 1.36 7.03
N VAL A 48 -6.42 0.48 6.41
CA VAL A 48 -5.73 0.78 5.15
C VAL A 48 -6.74 1.05 4.04
N TRP A 49 -7.77 0.20 3.90
CA TRP A 49 -8.81 0.40 2.89
C TRP A 49 -9.58 1.72 3.10
N LEU A 50 -9.98 2.04 4.33
CA LEU A 50 -10.66 3.30 4.63
C LEU A 50 -9.81 4.52 4.28
N ARG A 51 -8.50 4.46 4.58
CA ARG A 51 -7.58 5.54 4.23
C ARG A 51 -7.43 5.70 2.72
N LEU A 52 -7.33 4.60 1.98
CA LEU A 52 -7.29 4.61 0.53
C LEU A 52 -8.58 5.16 -0.08
N LYS A 53 -9.75 4.79 0.45
CA LYS A 53 -11.03 5.36 0.06
C LYS A 53 -11.07 6.87 0.27
N HIS A 54 -10.67 7.34 1.45
CA HIS A 54 -10.63 8.77 1.73
C HIS A 54 -9.72 9.52 0.73
N LYS A 55 -8.55 8.97 0.40
CA LYS A 55 -7.65 9.55 -0.60
C LYS A 55 -8.21 9.50 -2.03
N ALA A 56 -8.91 8.42 -2.38
CA ALA A 56 -9.61 8.29 -3.65
C ALA A 56 -10.69 9.37 -3.80
N TYR A 57 -11.49 9.62 -2.76
CA TYR A 57 -12.47 10.70 -2.74
C TYR A 57 -11.83 12.09 -2.87
N GLN A 58 -10.71 12.34 -2.18
CA GLN A 58 -9.98 13.61 -2.26
C GLN A 58 -9.39 13.89 -3.66
N THR A 59 -8.99 12.84 -4.38
CA THR A 59 -8.31 12.95 -5.68
C THR A 59 -9.26 12.75 -6.87
N GLY A 60 -10.51 12.35 -6.62
CA GLY A 60 -11.47 11.99 -7.67
C GLY A 60 -11.09 10.72 -8.45
N GLN A 61 -10.16 9.92 -7.94
CA GLN A 61 -9.66 8.71 -8.60
C GLN A 61 -10.29 7.45 -8.02
N THR A 62 -10.24 6.34 -8.76
CA THR A 62 -10.62 5.04 -8.20
C THR A 62 -9.53 4.50 -7.27
N VAL A 63 -9.89 3.65 -6.32
CA VAL A 63 -8.91 3.07 -5.38
C VAL A 63 -7.85 2.24 -6.12
N TYR A 64 -8.24 1.56 -7.21
CA TYR A 64 -7.32 0.81 -8.06
C TYR A 64 -6.29 1.71 -8.77
N GLN A 65 -6.74 2.84 -9.33
CA GLN A 65 -5.87 3.84 -9.94
C GLN A 65 -4.90 4.43 -8.92
N LEU A 66 -5.42 4.78 -7.74
CA LEU A 66 -4.63 5.33 -6.65
C LEU A 66 -3.53 4.35 -6.21
N LYS A 67 -3.84 3.06 -6.08
CA LYS A 67 -2.86 2.01 -5.75
C LYS A 67 -1.71 1.97 -6.76
N HIS A 68 -2.03 2.00 -8.06
CA HIS A 68 -1.00 1.95 -9.10
C HIS A 68 -0.17 3.24 -9.14
N ARG A 69 -0.83 4.40 -9.05
CA ARG A 69 -0.15 5.69 -9.03
C ARG A 69 0.77 5.86 -7.82
N LEU A 70 0.38 5.36 -6.64
CA LEU A 70 1.19 5.51 -5.44
C LEU A 70 2.59 4.90 -5.58
N LEU A 71 2.71 3.74 -6.25
CA LEU A 71 4.02 3.14 -6.55
C LEU A 71 4.76 3.89 -7.67
N SER A 72 4.06 4.22 -8.76
CA SER A 72 4.67 4.93 -9.90
C SER A 72 5.17 6.32 -9.52
N ASP A 73 4.36 7.09 -8.80
CA ASP A 73 4.70 8.43 -8.30
C ASP A 73 5.87 8.36 -7.32
N TYR A 74 5.87 7.35 -6.43
CA TYR A 74 7.02 7.09 -5.55
C TYR A 74 8.29 6.81 -6.35
N LEU A 75 8.25 5.90 -7.32
CA LEU A 75 9.42 5.56 -8.14
C LEU A 75 9.93 6.76 -8.95
N ILE A 76 9.03 7.53 -9.57
CA ILE A 76 9.38 8.76 -10.29
C ILE A 76 10.05 9.75 -9.33
N GLN A 77 9.53 9.90 -8.11
CA GLN A 77 10.12 10.76 -7.09
C GLN A 77 11.50 10.25 -6.66
N GLN A 78 11.68 8.95 -6.48
CA GLN A 78 12.97 8.34 -6.13
C GLN A 78 14.00 8.45 -7.27
N LEU A 79 13.58 8.36 -8.53
CA LEU A 79 14.45 8.57 -9.69
C LEU A 79 14.90 10.04 -9.81
N LYS A 80 13.99 10.99 -9.51
CA LYS A 80 14.31 12.42 -9.53
C LYS A 80 15.20 12.83 -8.34
N ARG A 81 14.90 12.33 -7.15
CA ARG A 81 15.59 12.66 -5.89
C ARG A 81 15.71 11.39 -5.06
N PRO A 82 16.78 10.60 -5.26
CA PRO A 82 16.94 9.35 -4.55
C PRO A 82 17.10 9.62 -3.06
N SER A 83 16.21 9.05 -2.24
CA SER A 83 16.35 9.08 -0.78
C SER A 83 17.51 8.19 -0.33
N LEU A 84 17.81 7.16 -1.12
CA LEU A 84 18.94 6.25 -0.94
C LEU A 84 20.02 6.62 -1.95
N ALA A 85 21.12 7.22 -1.48
CA ALA A 85 22.27 7.48 -2.32
C ALA A 85 22.88 6.15 -2.78
N MET A 86 22.61 5.75 -4.02
CA MET A 86 23.32 4.61 -4.63
C MET A 86 24.79 5.02 -4.81
N ILE A 87 25.67 4.41 -4.01
CA ILE A 87 27.12 4.66 -3.94
C ILE A 87 27.76 4.63 -5.33
N LEU A 88 27.23 3.80 -6.25
CA LEU A 88 27.71 3.69 -7.62
C LEU A 88 27.55 4.98 -8.45
N ALA A 89 26.46 5.72 -8.28
CA ALA A 89 26.22 6.96 -9.02
C ALA A 89 27.06 8.14 -8.47
N LYS A 90 27.32 8.13 -7.15
CA LYS A 90 28.14 9.17 -6.51
C LYS A 90 29.61 9.11 -6.94
N LEU A 91 30.13 7.91 -7.20
CA LEU A 91 31.51 7.72 -7.70
C LEU A 91 31.72 8.27 -9.13
N LEU A 92 30.67 8.30 -9.96
CA LEU A 92 30.75 8.87 -11.32
C LEU A 92 30.68 10.40 -11.32
N LEU A 93 29.91 11.02 -10.42
CA LEU A 93 29.84 12.48 -10.29
C LEU A 93 31.01 13.11 -9.50
N MET A 94 31.68 12.33 -8.64
CA MET A 94 32.88 12.78 -7.92
C MET A 94 34.17 12.64 -8.76
N ARG A 95 34.12 12.03 -9.95
CA ARG A 95 35.27 11.93 -10.87
C ARG A 95 35.41 13.11 -11.84
N SER A 96 34.36 13.89 -12.09
CA SER A 96 34.41 15.06 -12.98
C SER A 96 34.90 16.35 -12.32
N HIS A 97 35.09 16.37 -10.99
CA HIS A 97 35.55 17.56 -10.25
C HIS A 97 37.03 17.52 -9.82
N VAL A 98 37.82 16.52 -10.24
CA VAL A 98 39.23 16.35 -9.81
C VAL A 98 40.25 16.49 -10.97
N THR A 99 39.83 16.85 -12.19
CA THR A 99 40.73 17.07 -13.34
C THR A 99 40.77 18.52 -13.81
N VAL A 100 40.72 19.48 -12.87
CA VAL A 100 41.02 20.90 -13.14
C VAL A 100 41.71 21.49 -11.89
N ALA A 101 42.99 21.15 -11.73
CA ALA A 101 43.96 21.86 -10.89
C ALA A 101 45.36 21.51 -11.40
#